data_AF-A0A8J2YUK9-F1
#
_entry.id   AF-A0A8J2YUK9-F1
#
_cell.length_a   1.000
_cell.length_b   1.000
_cell.length_c   1.000
_cell.angle_alpha   90.00
_cell.angle_beta   90.00
_cell.angle_gamma   90.00
#
_symmetry.space_group_name_H-M   'P 1'
#
loop_
_entity.id
_entity.type
_entity.pdbx_description
1 polymer ?
#
loop_
_entity_poly.entity_id
_entity_poly.type
_entity_poly.pdbx_seq_one_letter_code
_entity_poly.pdbx_strand_id
1 'polypeptide(L)'
;MARSIVLFAVAALSAAAVSVAPAGPALAQSAAPLQTPAPGSGPVTAPDEIRYCLCAHQTVDTLNARLATETKHHQEVQDRLAALDKQLADSKANVDVKQPDQVEAYRRLVEERERTMAEFYYDLTPQLQKLVAQYNAQTDSYNAFCTTRSLDAKALETVKANLTCPAQE
;
A
#
# COMPACT_ATOMS: atom_id res chain seq x y z
N MET A 1 -5.49 37.53 29.77
CA MET A 1 -5.92 36.51 28.78
C MET A 1 -5.30 35.19 29.21
N ALA A 2 -6.06 34.36 29.93
CA ALA A 2 -5.58 33.16 30.59
C ALA A 2 -5.58 31.97 29.61
N ARG A 3 -4.44 31.30 29.46
CA ARG A 3 -4.30 30.07 28.68
C ARG A 3 -4.63 28.88 29.60
N SER A 4 -5.78 28.26 29.39
CA SER A 4 -6.13 26.98 30.03
C SER A 4 -5.31 25.85 29.43
N ILE A 5 -4.44 25.27 30.24
CA ILE A 5 -3.69 24.04 29.95
C ILE A 5 -4.61 22.86 30.30
N VAL A 6 -5.11 22.16 29.29
CA VAL A 6 -5.86 20.91 29.48
C VAL A 6 -4.85 19.77 29.54
N LEU A 7 -4.60 19.27 30.75
CA LEU A 7 -3.90 18.00 30.98
C LEU A 7 -4.80 16.85 30.53
N PHE A 8 -4.42 16.18 29.44
CA PHE A 8 -4.98 14.88 29.09
C PHE A 8 -4.25 13.80 29.88
N ALA A 9 -4.97 13.18 30.81
CA ALA A 9 -4.55 11.99 31.53
C ALA A 9 -4.65 10.77 30.59
N VAL A 10 -3.50 10.18 30.26
CA VAL A 10 -3.41 8.91 29.52
C VAL A 10 -3.65 7.77 30.51
N ALA A 11 -4.82 7.13 30.43
CA ALA A 11 -5.10 5.91 31.16
C ALA A 11 -4.41 4.72 30.45
N ALA A 12 -3.38 4.17 31.09
CA ALA A 12 -2.71 2.96 30.65
C ALA A 12 -3.60 1.73 30.95
N LEU A 13 -4.29 1.20 29.94
CA LEU A 13 -4.86 -0.15 30.01
C LEU A 13 -3.73 -1.16 29.76
N SER A 14 -3.33 -1.85 30.82
CA SER A 14 -2.43 -2.99 30.76
C SER A 14 -3.22 -4.22 30.29
N ALA A 15 -2.97 -4.67 29.07
CA ALA A 15 -3.48 -5.96 28.57
C ALA A 15 -2.57 -7.08 29.10
N ALA A 16 -3.11 -7.92 29.99
CA ALA A 16 -2.47 -9.14 30.44
C ALA A 16 -2.48 -10.17 29.30
N ALA A 17 -1.31 -10.51 28.78
CA ALA A 17 -1.12 -11.64 27.87
C ALA A 17 -1.08 -12.95 28.67
N VAL A 18 -2.12 -13.78 28.53
CA VAL A 18 -2.11 -15.17 29.01
C VAL A 18 -1.51 -16.04 27.91
N SER A 19 -0.25 -16.41 28.08
CA SER A 19 0.46 -17.35 27.21
C SER A 19 0.20 -18.79 27.67
N VAL A 20 -0.70 -19.51 27.00
CA VAL A 20 -0.85 -20.96 27.18
C VAL A 20 0.13 -21.65 26.21
N ALA A 21 1.20 -22.24 26.76
CA ALA A 21 2.15 -23.06 26.02
C ALA A 21 1.75 -24.55 26.10
N PRO A 22 1.63 -25.27 24.97
CA PRO A 22 1.64 -26.73 24.99
C PRO A 22 3.09 -27.24 24.96
N ALA A 23 3.43 -28.03 25.98
CA ALA A 23 4.68 -28.78 26.04
C ALA A 23 4.62 -30.00 25.09
N GLY A 24 5.51 -30.04 24.10
CA GLY A 24 5.76 -31.19 23.23
C GLY A 24 7.21 -31.66 23.34
N PRO A 25 7.51 -32.95 23.07
CA PRO A 25 8.84 -33.52 23.29
C PRO A 25 9.83 -33.07 22.21
N ALA A 26 10.98 -32.54 22.66
CA ALA A 26 12.07 -32.11 21.82
C ALA A 26 12.90 -33.32 21.33
N LEU A 27 12.81 -33.64 20.04
CA LEU A 27 13.82 -34.41 19.33
C LEU A 27 14.85 -33.43 18.74
N ALA A 28 16.02 -33.37 19.34
CA ALA A 28 17.15 -32.57 18.87
C ALA A 28 17.73 -33.20 17.60
N GLN A 29 17.37 -32.66 16.43
CA GLN A 29 18.11 -32.90 15.18
C GLN A 29 19.17 -31.81 15.03
N SER A 30 20.44 -32.22 15.12
CA SER A 30 21.60 -31.39 14.82
C SER A 30 21.63 -31.09 13.31
N ALA A 31 21.01 -29.99 12.90
CA ALA A 31 21.15 -29.49 11.54
C ALA A 31 22.56 -28.89 11.35
N ALA A 32 23.40 -29.57 10.57
CA ALA A 32 24.64 -28.97 10.08
C ALA A 32 24.32 -27.75 9.20
N PRO A 33 25.02 -26.62 9.33
CA PRO A 33 24.79 -25.46 8.49
C PRO A 33 25.16 -25.81 7.05
N LEU A 34 24.16 -25.90 6.18
CA LEU A 34 24.35 -25.83 4.73
C LEU A 34 24.99 -24.47 4.43
N GLN A 35 26.28 -24.47 4.15
CA GLN A 35 27.01 -23.32 3.63
C GLN A 35 26.53 -23.11 2.18
N THR A 36 25.48 -22.31 2.00
CA THR A 36 25.08 -21.80 0.70
C THR A 36 26.27 -21.00 0.14
N PRO A 37 26.74 -21.29 -1.10
CA PRO A 37 27.82 -20.52 -1.69
C PRO A 37 27.45 -19.04 -1.69
N ALA A 38 28.33 -18.19 -1.15
CA ALA A 38 28.12 -16.76 -1.20
C ALA A 38 28.01 -16.32 -2.67
N PRO A 39 26.96 -15.57 -3.05
CA PRO A 39 26.87 -15.01 -4.40
C PRO A 39 28.14 -14.19 -4.67
N GLY A 40 28.69 -14.34 -5.89
CA GLY A 40 30.01 -13.83 -6.27
C GLY A 40 30.28 -12.42 -5.73
N SER A 41 31.35 -12.28 -4.96
CA SER A 41 31.70 -11.10 -4.17
C SER A 41 32.31 -9.95 -4.99
N GLY A 42 31.87 -9.78 -6.24
CA GLY A 42 32.41 -8.79 -7.18
C GLY A 42 31.32 -7.90 -7.76
N PRO A 43 31.70 -6.72 -8.29
CA PRO A 43 30.75 -5.84 -8.96
C PRO A 43 30.11 -6.52 -10.17
N VAL A 44 28.83 -6.25 -10.40
CA VAL A 44 28.09 -6.68 -11.58
C VAL A 44 28.73 -6.00 -12.80
N THR A 45 29.30 -6.78 -13.71
CA THR A 45 29.89 -6.27 -14.97
C THR A 45 29.09 -6.70 -16.21
N ALA A 46 28.21 -7.70 -16.07
CA ALA A 46 27.37 -8.20 -17.15
C ALA A 46 26.37 -7.10 -17.59
N PRO A 47 26.41 -6.66 -18.85
CA PRO A 47 25.52 -5.59 -19.33
C PRO A 47 24.03 -5.89 -19.18
N ASP A 48 23.63 -7.16 -19.33
CA ASP A 48 22.22 -7.57 -19.21
C ASP A 48 21.72 -7.49 -17.77
N GLU A 49 22.55 -7.85 -16.78
CA GLU A 49 22.21 -7.73 -15.36
C GLU A 49 22.08 -6.25 -14.95
N ILE A 50 23.00 -5.40 -15.44
CA ILE A 50 22.93 -3.94 -15.21
C ILE A 50 21.65 -3.37 -15.85
N ARG A 51 21.33 -3.76 -17.09
CA ARG A 51 20.11 -3.34 -17.79
C ARG A 51 18.86 -3.75 -17.01
N TYR A 52 18.82 -5.00 -16.55
CA TYR A 52 17.74 -5.51 -15.71
C TYR A 52 17.55 -4.63 -14.48
N CYS A 53 18.62 -4.33 -13.75
CA CYS A 53 18.53 -3.53 -12.53
C CYS A 53 18.09 -2.09 -12.74
N LEU A 54 18.56 -1.46 -13.82
CA LEU A 54 18.12 -0.11 -14.20
C LEU A 54 16.62 -0.09 -14.55
N CYS A 55 16.16 -1.08 -15.32
CA CYS A 55 14.75 -1.17 -15.70
C CYS A 55 13.85 -1.56 -14.52
N ALA A 56 14.31 -2.44 -13.64
CA ALA A 56 13.60 -2.79 -12.41
C ALA A 56 13.45 -1.57 -11.48
N HIS A 57 14.49 -0.74 -11.33
CA HIS A 57 14.39 0.52 -10.58
C HIS A 57 13.34 1.46 -11.18
N GLN A 58 13.38 1.71 -12.49
CA GLN A 58 12.39 2.55 -13.17
C GLN A 58 10.96 2.01 -13.01
N THR A 59 10.80 0.69 -12.96
CA THR A 59 9.51 0.04 -12.70
C THR A 59 9.01 0.34 -11.30
N VAL A 60 9.86 0.16 -10.28
CA VAL A 60 9.52 0.43 -8.88
C VAL A 60 9.10 1.90 -8.72
N ASP A 61 9.84 2.84 -9.34
CA ASP A 61 9.49 4.26 -9.30
C ASP A 61 8.12 4.54 -9.93
N THR A 62 7.84 3.91 -11.06
CA THR A 62 6.55 4.05 -11.78
C THR A 62 5.39 3.50 -10.95
N LEU A 63 5.56 2.30 -10.38
CA LEU A 63 4.57 1.68 -9.51
C LEU A 63 4.35 2.49 -8.22
N ASN A 64 5.42 3.06 -7.64
CA ASN A 64 5.33 3.93 -6.48
C ASN A 64 4.53 5.20 -6.78
N ALA A 65 4.79 5.85 -7.92
CA ALA A 65 4.04 7.03 -8.34
C ALA A 65 2.55 6.70 -8.56
N ARG A 66 2.26 5.57 -9.22
CA ARG A 66 0.89 5.10 -9.42
C ARG A 66 0.22 4.79 -8.08
N LEU A 67 0.92 4.12 -7.17
CA LEU A 67 0.40 3.78 -5.84
C LEU A 67 0.02 5.04 -5.05
N ALA A 68 0.85 6.08 -5.11
CA ALA A 68 0.54 7.37 -4.47
C ALA A 68 -0.74 8.01 -5.05
N THR A 69 -0.90 7.98 -6.39
CA THR A 69 -2.11 8.47 -7.06
C THR A 69 -3.35 7.68 -6.64
N GLU A 70 -3.32 6.35 -6.70
CA GLU A 70 -4.46 5.50 -6.34
C GLU A 70 -4.81 5.59 -4.85
N THR A 71 -3.80 5.71 -3.98
CA THR A 71 -4.02 5.92 -2.54
C THR A 71 -4.74 7.24 -2.28
N LYS A 72 -4.33 8.31 -2.97
CA LYS A 72 -4.98 9.61 -2.87
C LYS A 72 -6.43 9.53 -3.36
N HIS A 73 -6.67 8.90 -4.51
CA HIS A 73 -8.01 8.73 -5.05
C HIS A 73 -8.92 7.92 -4.10
N HIS A 74 -8.41 6.82 -3.54
CA HIS A 74 -9.10 6.04 -2.53
C HIS A 74 -9.50 6.89 -1.31
N GLN A 75 -8.58 7.72 -0.80
CA GLN A 75 -8.88 8.63 0.32
C GLN A 75 -9.95 9.66 -0.04
N GLU A 76 -9.88 10.25 -1.24
CA GLU A 76 -10.88 11.24 -1.69
C GLU A 76 -12.30 10.63 -1.75
N VAL A 77 -12.44 9.39 -2.21
CA VAL A 77 -13.72 8.69 -2.23
C VAL A 77 -14.20 8.32 -0.83
N GLN A 78 -13.29 7.93 0.06
CA GLN A 78 -13.61 7.70 1.47
C GLN A 78 -14.12 8.98 2.16
N ASP A 79 -13.47 10.12 1.93
CA ASP A 79 -13.89 11.42 2.46
C ASP A 79 -15.26 11.83 1.91
N ARG A 80 -15.50 11.56 0.62
CA ARG A 80 -16.79 11.79 -0.02
C ARG A 80 -17.91 10.96 0.62
N LEU A 81 -17.64 9.68 0.93
CA LEU A 81 -18.60 8.82 1.65
C LEU A 81 -18.93 9.40 3.03
N ALA A 82 -17.92 9.82 3.79
CA ALA A 82 -18.13 10.45 5.09
C ALA A 82 -18.96 11.74 5.00
N ALA A 83 -18.74 12.54 3.95
CA ALA A 83 -19.53 13.74 3.69
C ALA A 83 -21.00 13.41 3.35
N LEU A 84 -21.25 12.38 2.53
CA LEU A 84 -22.60 11.91 2.20
C LEU A 84 -23.33 11.36 3.44
N ASP A 85 -22.63 10.58 4.26
CA ASP A 85 -23.16 10.07 5.53
C ASP A 85 -23.60 11.20 6.46
N LYS A 86 -22.79 12.26 6.56
CA LYS A 86 -23.15 13.46 7.32
C LYS A 86 -24.38 14.17 6.73
N GLN A 87 -24.41 14.39 5.41
CA GLN A 87 -25.56 15.01 4.74
C GLN A 87 -26.85 14.21 4.91
N LEU A 88 -26.77 12.88 4.89
CA LEU A 88 -27.90 12.00 5.14
C LEU A 88 -28.39 12.12 6.59
N ALA A 89 -27.47 12.13 7.57
CA ALA A 89 -27.83 12.31 8.97
C ALA A 89 -28.54 13.66 9.22
N ASP A 90 -27.97 14.74 8.67
CA ASP A 90 -28.54 16.09 8.77
C ASP A 90 -29.91 16.18 8.06
N SER A 91 -30.03 15.59 6.86
CA SER A 91 -31.29 15.61 6.10
C SER A 91 -32.37 14.78 6.76
N LYS A 92 -32.05 13.60 7.30
CA LYS A 92 -33.02 12.70 7.96
C LYS A 92 -33.75 13.38 9.11
N ALA A 93 -33.08 14.27 9.85
CA ALA A 93 -33.68 15.02 10.95
C ALA A 93 -34.68 16.10 10.48
N ASN A 94 -34.59 16.53 9.22
CA ASN A 94 -35.27 17.72 8.71
C ASN A 94 -36.24 17.47 7.55
N VAL A 95 -36.26 16.28 6.96
CA VAL A 95 -37.16 15.93 5.84
C VAL A 95 -38.61 15.86 6.31
N ASP A 96 -39.46 16.69 5.70
CA ASP A 96 -40.91 16.59 5.80
C ASP A 96 -41.44 15.59 4.77
N VAL A 97 -41.90 14.43 5.24
CA VAL A 97 -42.46 13.34 4.41
C VAL A 97 -43.73 13.74 3.65
N LYS A 98 -44.37 14.85 4.00
CA LYS A 98 -45.54 15.38 3.28
C LYS A 98 -45.14 16.25 2.09
N GLN A 99 -43.86 16.62 1.99
CA GLN A 99 -43.32 17.42 0.90
C GLN A 99 -42.58 16.50 -0.09
N PRO A 100 -43.18 16.17 -1.26
CA PRO A 100 -42.63 15.17 -2.18
C PRO A 100 -41.21 15.54 -2.67
N ASP A 101 -40.93 16.83 -2.86
CA ASP A 101 -39.62 17.30 -3.31
C ASP A 101 -38.51 17.02 -2.29
N GLN A 102 -38.82 17.07 -0.99
CA GLN A 102 -37.85 16.78 0.07
C GLN A 102 -37.54 15.28 0.16
N VAL A 103 -38.57 14.44 0.02
CA VAL A 103 -38.41 12.98 -0.04
C VAL A 103 -37.55 12.59 -1.23
N GLU A 104 -37.81 13.19 -2.38
CA GLU A 104 -37.05 12.94 -3.60
C GLU A 104 -35.58 13.41 -3.49
N ALA A 105 -35.34 14.57 -2.88
CA ALA A 105 -33.98 15.04 -2.63
C ALA A 105 -33.21 14.10 -1.70
N TYR A 106 -33.85 13.62 -0.62
CA TYR A 106 -33.26 12.64 0.28
C TYR A 106 -32.97 11.31 -0.42
N ARG A 107 -33.90 10.83 -1.27
CA ARG A 107 -33.70 9.61 -2.06
C ARG A 107 -32.45 9.70 -2.95
N ARG A 108 -32.24 10.83 -3.63
CA ARG A 108 -31.03 11.05 -4.44
C ARG A 108 -29.75 11.00 -3.63
N LEU A 109 -29.74 11.51 -2.38
CA LEU A 109 -28.57 11.41 -1.49
C LEU A 109 -28.26 9.95 -1.14
N VAL A 110 -29.30 9.15 -0.86
CA VAL A 110 -29.14 7.71 -0.59
C VAL A 110 -28.57 7.00 -1.82
N GLU A 111 -29.15 7.23 -2.99
CA GLU A 111 -28.69 6.62 -4.25
C GLU A 111 -27.22 7.00 -4.56
N GLU A 112 -26.84 8.26 -4.36
CA GLU A 112 -25.45 8.71 -4.53
C GLU A 112 -24.51 7.97 -3.59
N ARG A 113 -24.87 7.90 -2.31
CA ARG A 113 -24.07 7.23 -1.27
C ARG A 113 -23.88 5.75 -1.57
N GLU A 114 -24.94 5.05 -1.97
CA GLU A 114 -24.86 3.63 -2.33
C GLU A 114 -24.01 3.42 -3.59
N ARG A 115 -24.11 4.28 -4.61
CA ARG A 115 -23.25 4.22 -5.79
C ARG A 115 -21.78 4.44 -5.45
N THR A 116 -21.46 5.47 -4.68
CA THR A 116 -20.09 5.74 -4.23
C THR A 116 -19.55 4.60 -3.36
N MET A 117 -20.41 4.00 -2.53
CA MET A 117 -20.02 2.87 -1.69
C MET A 117 -19.71 1.62 -2.54
N ALA A 118 -20.52 1.36 -3.57
CA ALA A 118 -20.28 0.26 -4.51
C ALA A 118 -18.96 0.45 -5.26
N GLU A 119 -18.71 1.65 -5.82
CA GLU A 119 -17.44 2.01 -6.47
C GLU A 119 -16.25 1.79 -5.51
N PHE A 120 -16.38 2.26 -4.28
CA PHE A 120 -15.32 2.13 -3.28
C PHE A 120 -14.97 0.66 -2.95
N TYR A 121 -15.97 -0.18 -2.70
CA TYR A 121 -15.75 -1.56 -2.27
C TYR A 121 -15.46 -2.53 -3.41
N TYR A 122 -16.15 -2.39 -4.54
CA TYR A 122 -16.06 -3.37 -5.63
C TYR A 122 -15.00 -3.01 -6.67
N ASP A 123 -14.66 -1.73 -6.79
CA ASP A 123 -13.70 -1.27 -7.81
C ASP A 123 -12.40 -0.75 -7.17
N LEU A 124 -12.46 0.29 -6.36
CA LEU A 124 -11.26 1.00 -5.90
C LEU A 124 -10.43 0.18 -4.91
N THR A 125 -11.06 -0.42 -3.90
CA THR A 125 -10.35 -1.19 -2.88
C THR A 125 -9.60 -2.38 -3.48
N PRO A 126 -10.21 -3.24 -4.34
CA PRO A 126 -9.49 -4.35 -4.97
C PRO A 126 -8.38 -3.88 -5.92
N GLN A 127 -8.59 -2.78 -6.66
CA GLN A 127 -7.57 -2.22 -7.55
C GLN A 127 -6.34 -1.74 -6.78
N LEU A 128 -6.54 -1.00 -5.69
CA LEU A 128 -5.46 -0.55 -4.82
C LEU A 128 -4.70 -1.74 -4.20
N GLN A 129 -5.42 -2.75 -3.70
CA GLN A 129 -4.81 -3.97 -3.15
C GLN A 129 -3.95 -4.70 -4.19
N LYS A 130 -4.45 -4.85 -5.41
CA LYS A 130 -3.70 -5.44 -6.53
C LYS A 130 -2.42 -4.64 -6.82
N LEU A 131 -2.51 -3.32 -6.85
CA LEU A 131 -1.37 -2.46 -7.11
C LEU A 131 -0.31 -2.53 -6.00
N VAL A 132 -0.74 -2.57 -4.73
CA VAL A 132 0.16 -2.77 -3.58
C VAL A 132 0.90 -4.10 -3.70
N ALA A 133 0.19 -5.19 -4.04
CA ALA A 133 0.82 -6.50 -4.22
C ALA A 133 1.86 -6.49 -5.36
N GLN A 134 1.55 -5.84 -6.48
CA GLN A 134 2.47 -5.68 -7.61
C GLN A 134 3.72 -4.87 -7.23
N TYR A 135 3.52 -3.73 -6.55
CA TYR A 135 4.61 -2.89 -6.06
C TYR A 135 5.56 -3.66 -5.11
N ASN A 136 4.99 -4.39 -4.16
CA ASN A 136 5.78 -5.17 -3.19
C ASN A 136 6.57 -6.27 -3.91
N ALA A 137 5.93 -7.05 -4.78
CA ALA A 137 6.61 -8.12 -5.52
C ALA A 137 7.76 -7.59 -6.39
N GLN A 138 7.57 -6.44 -7.05
CA GLN A 138 8.61 -5.83 -7.86
C GLN A 138 9.75 -5.25 -7.01
N THR A 139 9.43 -4.65 -5.86
CA THR A 139 10.41 -4.13 -4.91
C THR A 139 11.24 -5.26 -4.31
N ASP A 140 10.62 -6.38 -3.95
CA ASP A 140 11.31 -7.58 -3.44
C ASP A 140 12.27 -8.15 -4.49
N SER A 141 11.81 -8.27 -5.74
CA SER A 141 12.64 -8.70 -6.86
C SER A 141 13.83 -7.75 -7.08
N TYR A 142 13.58 -6.45 -7.13
CA TYR A 142 14.64 -5.44 -7.24
C TYR A 142 15.64 -5.54 -6.08
N ASN A 143 15.19 -5.67 -4.85
CA ASN A 143 16.06 -5.79 -3.68
C ASN A 143 16.88 -7.09 -3.71
N ALA A 144 16.28 -8.21 -4.10
CA ALA A 144 16.99 -9.48 -4.17
C ALA A 144 18.14 -9.45 -5.19
N PHE A 145 17.90 -8.89 -6.38
CA PHE A 145 18.84 -8.95 -7.50
C PHE A 145 19.78 -7.75 -7.60
N CYS A 146 19.36 -6.57 -7.19
CA CYS A 146 20.02 -5.32 -7.58
C CYS A 146 20.62 -4.52 -6.43
N THR A 147 20.23 -4.75 -5.18
CA THR A 147 20.78 -4.01 -4.03
C THR A 147 21.88 -4.76 -3.29
N THR A 148 22.03 -6.07 -3.54
CA THR A 148 23.01 -6.92 -2.86
C THR A 148 24.42 -6.84 -3.45
N ARG A 149 24.59 -6.29 -4.67
CA ARG A 149 25.87 -6.16 -5.36
C ARG A 149 26.05 -4.74 -5.92
N SER A 150 27.27 -4.22 -5.89
CA SER A 150 27.60 -2.97 -6.58
C SER A 150 27.62 -3.18 -8.10
N LEU A 151 27.20 -2.18 -8.86
CA LEU A 151 27.32 -2.17 -10.32
C LEU A 151 28.69 -1.59 -10.70
N ASP A 152 29.37 -2.19 -11.68
CA ASP A 152 30.60 -1.60 -12.22
C ASP A 152 30.29 -0.27 -12.91
N ALA A 153 30.99 0.80 -12.55
CA ALA A 153 30.67 2.15 -13.02
C ALA A 153 30.87 2.31 -14.54
N LYS A 154 31.87 1.65 -15.13
CA LYS A 154 32.15 1.77 -16.57
C LYS A 154 31.11 1.00 -17.40
N ALA A 155 30.77 -0.21 -16.98
CA ALA A 155 29.71 -0.99 -17.57
C ALA A 155 28.35 -0.29 -17.42
N LEU A 156 28.09 0.31 -16.25
CA LEU A 156 26.89 1.10 -15.98
C LEU A 156 26.70 2.25 -16.97
N GLU A 157 27.71 3.09 -17.17
CA GLU A 157 27.61 4.20 -18.13
C GLU A 157 27.42 3.72 -19.57
N THR A 158 28.04 2.60 -19.93
CA THR A 158 27.87 1.98 -21.26
C THR A 158 26.44 1.51 -21.49
N VAL A 159 25.82 0.88 -20.49
CA VAL A 159 24.44 0.40 -20.56
C VAL A 159 23.46 1.57 -20.56
N LYS A 160 23.66 2.58 -19.71
CA LYS A 160 22.81 3.79 -19.65
C LYS A 160 22.71 4.49 -21.01
N ALA A 161 23.82 4.61 -21.74
CA ALA A 161 23.85 5.26 -23.05
C ALA A 161 22.93 4.60 -24.10
N ASN A 162 22.61 3.32 -23.93
CA ASN A 162 21.77 2.53 -24.85
C ASN A 162 20.63 1.81 -24.12
N LEU A 163 20.18 2.39 -22.99
CA LEU A 163 19.17 1.76 -22.15
C LEU A 163 17.82 1.82 -22.87
N THR A 164 17.18 0.66 -22.99
CA THR A 164 15.78 0.55 -23.41
C THR A 164 15.14 -0.47 -22.50
N CYS A 165 14.13 -0.04 -21.78
CA CYS A 165 13.35 -0.89 -20.88
C CYS A 165 12.09 -1.35 -21.60
N PRO A 166 11.67 -2.61 -21.41
CA PRO A 166 10.42 -3.09 -21.96
C PRO A 166 9.24 -2.28 -21.40
N ALA A 167 8.17 -2.15 -22.20
CA ALA A 167 6.93 -1.57 -21.72
C ALA A 167 6.41 -2.41 -20.54
N GLN A 168 5.97 -1.73 -19.49
CA GLN A 168 5.39 -2.34 -18.30
C GLN A 168 3.92 -2.63 -18.62
N GLU A 169 3.53 -3.90 -18.77
CA GLU A 169 2.13 -4.32 -18.93
C GLU A 169 1.42 -4.46 -17.57
#